data_AF-A0A533SFB2-F1
#
_entry.id   AF-A0A533SFB2-F1
#
_cell.length_a   1.000
_cell.length_b   1.000
_cell.length_c   1.000
_cell.angle_alpha   90.00
_cell.angle_beta   90.00
_cell.angle_gamma   90.00
#
_symmetry.space_group_name_H-M   'P 1'
#
loop_
_entity.id
_entity.type
_entity.pdbx_description
1 polymer ?
#
loop_
_entity_poly.entity_id
_entity_poly.type
_entity_poly.pdbx_seq_one_letter_code
_entity_poly.pdbx_strand_id
1 'polypeptide(L)' 'MGVTALIPAAGMGKRMGAAINKQYLHLAGKPILAHTLAVFQASATVDQIY' A
#
# COMPACT_ATOMS: atom_id res chain seq x y z
N MET A 1 -19.36 -10.59 11.57
CA MET A 1 -18.71 -9.26 11.53
C MET A 1 -17.53 -9.39 10.60
N GLY A 2 -17.40 -8.51 9.60
CA GLY A 2 -16.28 -8.53 8.66
C GLY A 2 -15.28 -7.43 8.97
N VAL A 3 -13.99 -7.68 8.70
CA VAL A 3 -12.89 -6.73 8.90
C VAL A 3 -12.41 -6.26 7.53
N THR A 4 -12.43 -4.94 7.35
CA THR A 4 -11.99 -4.29 6.11
C THR A 4 -10.77 -3.43 6.37
N ALA A 5 -9.74 -3.60 5.55
CA ALA A 5 -8.58 -2.70 5.51
C ALA A 5 -8.78 -1.62 4.46
N LEU A 6 -8.72 -0.35 4.86
CA LEU A 6 -8.71 0.80 3.95
C LEU A 6 -7.28 1.36 3.85
N ILE A 7 -6.71 1.37 2.64
CA ILE A 7 -5.32 1.78 2.37
C ILE A 7 -5.34 3.05 1.52
N PRO A 8 -5.36 4.24 2.13
CA PRO A 8 -5.34 5.50 1.39
C PRO A 8 -4.00 5.67 0.66
N ALA A 9 -4.05 5.53 -0.67
CA ALA A 9 -2.89 5.60 -1.55
C ALA A 9 -2.96 6.79 -2.54
N ALA A 10 -3.66 7.87 -2.17
CA ALA A 10 -3.81 9.07 -3.03
C ALA A 10 -2.72 10.14 -2.83
N GLY A 11 -1.89 10.00 -1.78
CA GLY A 11 -0.87 11.00 -1.45
C GLY A 11 0.25 11.09 -2.49
N MET A 12 0.70 12.32 -2.80
CA MET A 12 1.81 12.54 -3.74
C MET A 12 3.21 12.27 -3.14
N GLY A 13 3.35 12.29 -1.82
CA GLY A 13 4.66 12.06 -1.19
C GLY A 13 5.70 13.16 -1.48
N LYS A 14 5.29 14.42 -1.66
CA LYS A 14 6.16 15.56 -2.00
C LYS A 14 7.45 15.69 -1.16
N ARG A 15 7.36 15.42 0.16
CA ARG A 15 8.53 15.45 1.07
C ARG A 15 9.60 14.42 0.73
N MET A 16 9.23 13.36 0.00
CA MET A 16 10.14 12.32 -0.47
C MET A 16 10.90 12.72 -1.74
N GLY A 17 10.54 13.84 -2.37
CA GLY A 17 11.28 14.43 -3.50
C GLY A 17 11.27 13.60 -4.79
N ALA A 18 10.42 12.57 -4.89
CA ALA A 18 10.39 11.68 -6.04
C ALA A 18 9.55 12.24 -7.20
N ALA A 19 9.88 11.83 -8.43
CA ALA A 19 9.17 12.23 -9.64
C ALA A 19 7.75 11.63 -9.77
N ILE A 20 7.48 10.54 -9.05
CA ILE A 20 6.18 9.87 -9.01
C ILE A 20 5.69 9.74 -7.56
N ASN A 21 4.38 9.51 -7.39
CA ASN A 21 3.80 9.33 -6.07
C ASN A 21 4.51 8.19 -5.31
N LYS A 22 4.84 8.45 -4.04
CA LYS A 22 5.71 7.57 -3.24
C LYS A 22 5.30 6.09 -3.22
N GLN A 23 4.01 5.80 -3.21
CA GLN A 23 3.44 4.45 -3.13
C GLN A 23 3.80 3.59 -4.35
N TYR A 24 4.18 4.22 -5.46
CA TYR A 24 4.58 3.53 -6.70
C TYR A 24 6.10 3.44 -6.88
N LEU A 25 6.89 4.05 -5.99
CA LEU A 25 8.34 3.84 -6.00
C LEU A 25 8.67 2.40 -5.68
N HIS A 26 9.73 1.90 -6.31
CA HIS A 26 10.18 0.53 -6.11
C HIS A 26 11.09 0.45 -4.88
N LEU A 27 10.79 -0.52 -4.03
CA LEU A 27 11.63 -0.98 -2.93
C LEU A 27 11.89 -2.46 -3.14
N ALA A 28 13.16 -2.86 -3.22
CA ALA A 28 13.55 -4.25 -3.47
C ALA A 28 12.80 -4.89 -4.68
N GLY A 29 12.70 -4.14 -5.78
CA GLY A 29 12.09 -4.62 -7.02
C GLY A 29 10.55 -4.66 -7.05
N LYS A 30 9.85 -4.19 -6.01
CA LYS A 30 8.38 -4.10 -6.00
C LYS A 30 7.92 -2.70 -5.58
N PRO A 31 6.77 -2.19 -6.09
CA PRO A 31 6.20 -0.94 -5.60
C PRO A 31 5.98 -0.97 -4.09
N ILE A 32 6.20 0.15 -3.40
CA ILE A 32 5.92 0.28 -1.95
C ILE A 32 4.49 -0.16 -1.60
N LEU A 33 3.51 0.20 -2.43
CA LEU A 33 2.11 -0.24 -2.24
C LEU A 33 1.94 -1.76 -2.28
N ALA A 34 2.69 -2.45 -3.16
CA ALA A 34 2.60 -3.90 -3.29
C ALA A 34 3.08 -4.63 -2.03
N HIS A 35 4.08 -4.08 -1.33
CA HIS A 35 4.52 -4.61 -0.04
C HIS A 35 3.40 -4.51 1.01
N THR A 36 2.72 -3.37 1.08
CA THR A 36 1.57 -3.18 1.99
C THR A 36 0.43 -4.13 1.66
N LEU A 37 0.04 -4.22 0.39
CA LEU A 37 -1.03 -5.11 -0.06
C LEU A 37 -0.74 -6.57 0.28
N ALA A 38 0.49 -7.03 0.06
CA ALA A 38 0.87 -8.41 0.36
C ALA A 38 0.68 -8.77 1.84
N VAL A 39 0.95 -7.84 2.77
CA VAL A 39 0.74 -8.08 4.20
C VAL A 39 -0.74 -8.22 4.53
N PHE A 40 -1.59 -7.32 4.02
CA PHE A 40 -3.03 -7.39 4.29
C PHE A 40 -3.70 -8.57 3.60
N GLN A 41 -3.25 -8.94 2.39
CA GLN A 41 -3.74 -10.13 1.67
C GLN A 41 -3.38 -11.44 2.37
N ALA A 42 -2.25 -11.48 3.08
CA ALA A 42 -1.83 -12.65 3.84
C ALA A 42 -2.47 -12.74 5.24
N SER A 43 -3.21 -11.72 5.68
CA SER A 43 -3.81 -11.68 7.01
C SER A 43 -5.08 -12.53 7.05
N ALA A 44 -5.11 -13.52 7.93
CA ALA A 44 -6.30 -14.36 8.17
C ALA A 44 -7.50 -13.59 8.78
N THR A 45 -7.27 -12.37 9.25
CA THR A 45 -8.28 -11.54 9.92
C THR A 45 -8.83 -10.43 9.04
N VAL A 46 -8.36 -10.28 7.80
CA VAL A 46 -8.80 -9.21 6.89
C VAL A 46 -9.59 -9.84 5.76
N ASP A 47 -10.88 -9.49 5.68
CA ASP A 47 -11.79 -10.07 4.70
C ASP A 47 -11.75 -9.31 3.37
N GLN A 48 -11.49 -7.99 3.41
CA GLN A 48 -11.54 -7.09 2.25
C GLN A 48 -10.47 -5.99 2.34
N ILE A 49 -10.00 -5.52 1.18
CA ILE A 49 -9.03 -4.43 1.04
C ILE A 49 -9.59 -3.38 0.07
N TYR A 50 -9.58 -2.12 0.47
CA TYR A 50 -9.99 -0.95 -0.34
C TYR A 50 -8.91 0.13 -0.35
#